data_AF-A0AAD5N123-F1
#
_entry.id   AF-A0AAD5N123-F1
#
_cell.length_a   1.000
_cell.length_b   1.000
_cell.length_c   1.000
_cell.angle_alpha   90.00
_cell.angle_beta   90.00
_cell.angle_gamma   90.00
#
_symmetry.space_group_name_H-M   'P 1'
#
loop_
_entity.id
_entity.type
_entity.pdbx_description
1 polymer ?
#
loop_
_entity_poly.entity_id
_entity_poly.type
_entity_poly.pdbx_seq_one_letter_code
_entity_poly.pdbx_strand_id
1 'polypeptide(L)'
;MRFSSSTILAALPALAAAQDSPVDQYKAQFQDFLGQLGGYIPNPGHHDPIAAAEAKAGAMKLDILTLENWKQTLYEPVAADATTPEEWWLLISGGNKTCYGRCGTVEQAFNETAAKFALLENSPHMAYLNCDNQPILCNAWSTGPASLYIFDLLPKPAPVEIYKKRLNLTTTTSDDLVTLQASGDKSDFILVDGWFHPFDGKAAETGLAVPFGYVMWAFGLIPNWLFMLLVSFGSRTMMNRRMAPDVAGRPQGGAAPQR
;
A
#
# COMPACT_ATOMS: atom_id res chain seq x y z
N MET A 1 80.37 24.81 3.79
CA MET A 1 79.74 24.62 5.11
C MET A 1 78.28 24.17 4.91
N ARG A 2 77.83 23.18 5.68
CA ARG A 2 76.43 22.78 6.01
C ARG A 2 75.69 21.76 5.11
N PHE A 3 75.77 20.51 5.59
CA PHE A 3 74.74 19.47 5.83
C PHE A 3 73.40 19.41 5.06
N SER A 4 73.11 18.19 4.58
CA SER A 4 71.88 17.38 4.61
C SER A 4 70.49 18.03 4.60
N SER A 5 69.59 17.53 3.73
CA SER A 5 68.39 16.77 4.15
C SER A 5 67.69 16.07 2.98
N SER A 6 67.03 14.97 3.33
CA SER A 6 66.57 13.86 2.52
C SER A 6 65.20 14.06 1.86
N THR A 7 64.90 13.17 0.89
CA THR A 7 63.59 12.54 0.61
C THR A 7 62.36 13.43 0.42
N ILE A 8 61.95 13.60 -0.85
CA ILE A 8 60.54 13.81 -1.21
C ILE A 8 59.99 12.44 -1.63
N LEU A 9 59.32 11.79 -0.69
CA LEU A 9 58.49 10.60 -0.88
C LEU A 9 57.12 10.94 -0.29
N ALA A 10 56.07 10.56 -1.02
CA ALA A 10 54.67 10.48 -0.60
C ALA A 10 53.87 11.80 -0.48
N ALA A 11 53.14 12.13 -1.56
CA ALA A 11 51.84 12.79 -1.46
C ALA A 11 50.95 12.40 -2.66
N LEU A 12 50.64 11.11 -2.77
CA LEU A 12 49.44 10.63 -3.46
C LEU A 12 48.84 9.51 -2.60
N PRO A 13 47.89 9.84 -1.71
CA PRO A 13 46.94 8.84 -1.26
C PRO A 13 45.52 9.40 -1.37
N ALA A 14 44.82 9.11 -2.47
CA ALA A 14 43.35 9.18 -2.50
C ALA A 14 42.69 8.46 -3.70
N LEU A 15 43.38 7.52 -4.36
CA LEU A 15 42.75 6.57 -5.29
C LEU A 15 42.91 5.15 -4.72
N ALA A 16 42.40 4.96 -3.51
CA ALA A 16 42.27 3.65 -2.87
C ALA A 16 41.10 3.69 -1.87
N ALA A 17 39.92 4.07 -2.35
CA ALA A 17 38.65 3.86 -1.66
C ALA A 17 37.66 3.30 -2.69
N ALA A 18 37.94 2.09 -3.15
CA ALA A 18 37.06 1.30 -3.99
C ALA A 18 37.27 -0.17 -3.65
N GLN A 19 37.02 -0.55 -2.39
CA GLN A 19 36.90 -1.98 -2.01
C GLN A 19 36.29 -2.29 -0.64
N ASP A 20 35.56 -1.37 -0.01
CA ASP A 20 34.62 -1.72 1.06
C ASP A 20 33.21 -1.32 0.61
N SER A 21 32.26 -2.24 0.72
CA SER A 21 30.89 -1.98 0.28
C SER A 21 30.33 -0.80 1.10
N PRO A 22 29.68 0.20 0.47
CA PRO A 22 29.04 1.29 1.20
C PRO A 22 28.15 0.77 2.35
N VAL A 23 27.55 -0.40 2.14
CA VAL A 23 26.68 -1.13 3.07
C VAL A 23 27.32 -1.42 4.43
N ASP A 24 28.63 -1.70 4.50
CA ASP A 24 29.28 -2.06 5.77
C ASP A 24 29.54 -0.85 6.68
N GLN A 25 29.77 0.32 6.09
CA GLN A 25 29.92 1.58 6.83
C GLN A 25 28.57 2.02 7.43
N TYR A 26 27.45 1.74 6.74
CA TYR A 26 26.09 2.00 7.23
C TYR A 26 25.65 1.04 8.34
N LYS A 27 26.18 -0.20 8.39
CA LYS A 27 25.83 -1.16 9.46
C LYS A 27 26.23 -0.69 10.86
N ALA A 28 27.37 0.00 11.00
CA ALA A 28 27.82 0.52 12.28
C ALA A 28 26.93 1.67 12.78
N GLN A 29 26.59 2.60 11.88
CA GLN A 29 25.64 3.68 12.18
C GLN A 29 24.23 3.16 12.49
N PHE A 30 23.84 2.05 11.85
CA PHE A 30 22.58 1.35 12.06
C PHE A 30 22.48 0.66 13.43
N GLN A 31 23.57 0.07 13.95
CA GLN A 31 23.55 -0.56 15.28
C GLN A 31 23.37 0.47 16.40
N ASP A 32 24.03 1.63 16.29
CA ASP A 32 23.88 2.72 17.24
C ASP A 32 22.46 3.33 17.20
N PHE A 33 21.86 3.41 16.00
CA PHE A 33 20.51 3.94 15.80
C PHE A 33 19.40 2.96 16.23
N LEU A 34 19.53 1.66 15.96
CA LEU A 34 18.60 0.64 16.47
C LEU A 34 18.59 0.60 18.00
N GLY A 35 19.74 0.81 18.64
CA GLY A 35 19.84 0.97 20.09
C GLY A 35 19.04 2.16 20.62
N GLN A 36 18.86 3.21 19.82
CA GLN A 36 18.05 4.39 20.14
C GLN A 36 16.56 4.24 19.77
N LEU A 37 16.23 3.49 18.71
CA LEU A 37 14.85 3.32 18.21
C LEU A 37 14.01 2.27 18.94
N GLY A 38 14.61 1.42 19.78
CA GLY A 38 13.91 0.37 20.54
C GLY A 38 12.76 0.86 21.45
N GLY A 39 12.54 2.18 21.56
CA GLY A 39 11.43 2.80 22.28
C GLY A 39 10.42 3.61 21.44
N TYR A 40 10.57 3.69 20.11
CA TYR A 40 9.76 4.60 19.27
C TYR A 40 9.24 3.92 18.00
N ILE A 41 8.32 2.96 18.19
CA ILE A 41 7.47 2.46 17.11
C ILE A 41 6.14 3.21 17.22
N PRO A 42 5.88 4.25 16.40
CA PRO A 42 4.59 4.92 16.41
C PRO A 42 3.48 3.93 16.10
N ASN A 43 2.50 3.84 16.99
CA ASN A 43 1.35 2.96 16.86
C ASN A 43 0.41 3.49 15.75
N PRO A 44 0.28 2.79 14.60
CA PRO A 44 -0.44 3.30 13.42
C PRO A 44 -1.98 3.26 13.55
N GLY A 45 -2.50 3.20 14.77
CA GLY A 45 -3.92 3.06 15.09
C GLY A 45 -4.72 4.37 15.16
N HIS A 46 -4.09 5.55 15.13
CA HIS A 46 -4.78 6.83 15.25
C HIS A 46 -4.11 7.91 14.38
N HIS A 47 -4.92 8.66 13.63
CA HIS A 47 -4.47 9.89 12.97
C HIS A 47 -4.38 11.00 14.04
N ASP A 48 -3.26 11.04 14.75
CA ASP A 48 -2.90 12.17 15.60
C ASP A 48 -2.06 13.15 14.74
N PRO A 49 -2.56 14.37 14.45
CA PRO A 49 -1.81 15.36 13.67
C PRO A 49 -0.47 15.75 14.33
N ILE A 50 -0.31 15.54 15.65
CA ILE A 50 0.95 15.77 16.36
C ILE A 50 1.94 14.64 16.07
N ALA A 51 1.50 13.38 16.07
CA ALA A 51 2.35 12.24 15.69
C ALA A 51 2.75 12.28 14.20
N ALA A 52 1.88 12.78 13.33
CA ALA A 52 2.19 12.98 11.91
C ALA A 52 3.23 14.11 11.70
N ALA A 53 3.17 15.16 12.53
CA ALA A 53 4.16 16.24 12.52
C ALA A 53 5.51 15.81 13.14
N GLU A 54 5.50 14.97 14.18
CA GLU A 54 6.72 14.40 14.78
C GLU A 54 7.39 13.37 13.86
N ALA A 55 6.63 12.58 13.10
CA ALA A 55 7.17 11.73 12.03
C ALA A 55 7.88 12.54 10.93
N LYS A 56 7.38 13.74 10.62
CA LYS A 56 8.08 14.69 9.71
C LYS A 56 9.37 15.28 10.31
N ALA A 57 9.55 15.28 11.63
CA ALA A 57 10.62 16.01 12.31
C ALA A 57 11.80 15.15 12.82
N GLY A 58 11.71 13.82 12.83
CA GLY A 58 12.81 12.99 13.32
C GLY A 58 12.75 11.53 12.88
N ALA A 59 13.64 11.17 11.97
CA ALA A 59 14.16 9.81 11.74
C ALA A 59 13.25 8.73 11.12
N MET A 60 11.98 9.00 10.81
CA MET A 60 11.17 8.15 9.91
C MET A 60 10.27 9.02 9.03
N LYS A 61 10.69 9.29 7.78
CA LYS A 61 9.84 9.92 6.76
C LYS A 61 8.86 8.89 6.19
N LEU A 62 7.88 8.49 7.00
CA LEU A 62 6.78 7.63 6.57
C LEU A 62 5.47 8.42 6.61
N ASP A 63 4.96 8.79 5.43
CA ASP A 63 3.72 9.55 5.32
C ASP A 63 2.48 8.66 5.37
N ILE A 64 1.48 9.05 6.13
CA ILE A 64 0.21 8.31 6.24
C ILE A 64 -0.80 8.90 5.25
N LEU A 65 -1.23 8.10 4.29
CA LEU A 65 -2.22 8.50 3.29
C LEU A 65 -3.65 8.29 3.80
N THR A 66 -4.47 9.31 3.65
CA THR A 66 -5.90 9.35 3.90
C THR A 66 -6.65 9.84 2.68
N LEU A 67 -7.96 9.63 2.65
CA LEU A 67 -8.81 10.10 1.56
C LEU A 67 -8.66 11.61 1.29
N GLU A 68 -8.37 12.39 2.33
CA GLU A 68 -8.28 13.85 2.28
C GLU A 68 -6.90 14.35 1.85
N ASN A 69 -5.82 13.65 2.24
CA ASN A 69 -4.45 14.16 2.08
C ASN A 69 -3.66 13.50 0.93
N TRP A 70 -4.05 12.30 0.48
CA TRP A 70 -3.16 11.42 -0.30
C TRP A 70 -2.55 12.11 -1.52
N LYS A 71 -3.38 12.88 -2.23
CA LYS A 71 -2.98 13.55 -3.47
C LYS A 71 -2.02 14.70 -3.20
N GLN A 72 -2.25 15.44 -2.12
CA GLN A 72 -1.37 16.52 -1.72
C GLN A 72 -0.01 15.97 -1.26
N THR A 73 -0.02 14.94 -0.42
CA THR A 73 1.20 14.28 0.08
C THR A 73 2.07 13.77 -1.06
N LEU A 74 1.51 13.03 -2.02
CA LEU A 74 2.28 12.45 -3.13
C LEU A 74 2.87 13.51 -4.08
N TYR A 75 2.22 14.68 -4.22
CA TYR A 75 2.71 15.78 -5.05
C TYR A 75 3.57 16.80 -4.27
N GLU A 76 3.64 16.74 -2.94
CA GLU A 76 4.44 17.68 -2.12
C GLU A 76 5.92 17.76 -2.57
N PRO A 77 6.63 16.65 -2.86
CA PRO A 77 8.04 16.72 -3.28
C PRO A 77 8.22 17.02 -4.77
N VAL A 78 7.16 17.00 -5.59
CA VAL A 78 7.26 17.12 -7.05
C VAL A 78 7.45 18.57 -7.44
N ALA A 79 8.66 18.93 -7.89
CA ALA A 79 8.92 20.28 -8.41
C ALA A 79 8.14 20.53 -9.72
N ALA A 80 7.70 21.78 -9.93
CA ALA A 80 6.84 22.14 -11.05
C ALA A 80 7.50 21.95 -12.43
N ASP A 81 8.83 21.99 -12.48
CA ASP A 81 9.68 21.84 -13.66
C ASP A 81 10.49 20.52 -13.64
N ALA A 82 10.19 19.60 -12.72
CA ALA A 82 10.88 18.32 -12.63
C ALA A 82 10.71 17.50 -13.92
N THR A 83 11.85 17.07 -14.47
CA THR A 83 11.90 16.13 -15.61
C THR A 83 12.23 14.70 -15.17
N THR A 84 12.69 14.53 -13.93
CA THR A 84 12.92 13.24 -13.29
C THR A 84 11.74 12.94 -12.37
N PRO A 85 11.14 11.73 -12.45
CA PRO A 85 10.03 11.39 -11.58
C PRO A 85 10.49 11.29 -10.13
N GLU A 86 9.68 11.82 -9.22
CA GLU A 86 9.82 11.56 -7.79
C GLU A 86 9.23 10.18 -7.49
N GLU A 87 10.06 9.27 -6.99
CA GLU A 87 9.64 7.90 -6.67
C GLU A 87 9.04 7.84 -5.27
N TRP A 88 7.85 7.25 -5.16
CA TRP A 88 7.20 6.92 -3.89
C TRP A 88 6.97 5.43 -3.75
N TRP A 89 7.31 4.89 -2.59
CA TRP A 89 6.98 3.54 -2.19
C TRP A 89 5.84 3.59 -1.19
N LEU A 90 4.71 2.97 -1.55
CA LEU A 90 3.50 2.91 -0.74
C LEU A 90 3.22 1.47 -0.35
N LEU A 91 3.22 1.19 0.95
CA LEU A 91 2.60 -0.04 1.46
C LEU A 91 1.11 0.18 1.66
N ILE A 92 0.33 -0.64 0.97
CA ILE A 92 -1.11 -0.75 1.21
C ILE A 92 -1.32 -1.92 2.15
N SER A 93 -1.69 -1.64 3.39
CA SER A 93 -1.99 -2.65 4.40
C SER A 93 -3.49 -2.76 4.68
N GLY A 94 -3.88 -3.85 5.34
CA GLY A 94 -5.25 -4.09 5.80
C GLY A 94 -5.35 -4.32 7.30
N GLY A 95 -4.34 -3.89 8.07
CA GLY A 95 -4.32 -3.99 9.51
C GLY A 95 -4.70 -5.38 10.03
N ASN A 96 -5.61 -5.41 11.01
CA ASN A 96 -6.06 -6.65 11.61
C ASN A 96 -7.29 -7.23 10.91
N LYS A 97 -8.23 -6.39 10.42
CA LYS A 97 -9.50 -6.87 9.89
C LYS A 97 -9.39 -7.25 8.42
N THR A 98 -9.01 -6.31 7.56
CA THR A 98 -8.95 -6.51 6.10
C THR A 98 -7.86 -7.52 5.72
N CYS A 99 -6.82 -7.65 6.54
CA CYS A 99 -5.73 -8.60 6.33
C CYS A 99 -5.79 -9.84 7.24
N TYR A 100 -6.90 -10.08 7.95
CA TYR A 100 -7.10 -11.24 8.83
C TYR A 100 -5.98 -11.45 9.86
N GLY A 101 -5.40 -10.36 10.38
CA GLY A 101 -4.30 -10.37 11.36
C GLY A 101 -2.94 -10.82 10.80
N ARG A 102 -2.76 -10.89 9.48
CA ARG A 102 -1.53 -11.40 8.85
C ARG A 102 -0.58 -10.32 8.34
N CYS A 103 -0.99 -9.06 8.36
CA CYS A 103 -0.17 -7.98 7.81
C CYS A 103 0.97 -7.51 8.72
N GLY A 104 0.97 -7.88 10.01
CA GLY A 104 1.94 -7.36 10.98
C GLY A 104 3.40 -7.55 10.55
N THR A 105 3.75 -8.70 9.98
CA THR A 105 5.14 -8.96 9.51
C THR A 105 5.55 -8.03 8.37
N VAL A 106 4.69 -7.83 7.37
CA VAL A 106 5.01 -6.96 6.23
C VAL A 106 4.95 -5.48 6.60
N GLU A 107 4.04 -5.09 7.51
CA GLU A 107 3.99 -3.73 8.08
C GLU A 107 5.28 -3.42 8.82
N GLN A 108 5.75 -4.35 9.66
CA GLN A 108 7.02 -4.19 10.38
C GLN A 108 8.20 -4.08 9.40
N ALA A 109 8.31 -4.99 8.43
CA ALA A 109 9.37 -4.96 7.43
C ALA A 109 9.41 -3.64 6.65
N PHE A 110 8.24 -3.09 6.31
CA PHE A 110 8.16 -1.83 5.59
C PHE A 110 8.52 -0.62 6.47
N ASN A 111 8.09 -0.59 7.73
CA ASN A 111 8.48 0.46 8.68
C ASN A 111 9.99 0.47 8.94
N GLU A 112 10.60 -0.70 9.14
CA GLU A 112 12.05 -0.84 9.27
C GLU A 112 12.77 -0.37 8.01
N THR A 113 12.21 -0.64 6.82
CA THR A 113 12.76 -0.16 5.55
C THR A 113 12.67 1.36 5.43
N ALA A 114 11.55 1.96 5.85
CA ALA A 114 11.41 3.42 5.86
C ALA A 114 12.44 4.09 6.77
N ALA A 115 12.73 3.49 7.93
CA ALA A 115 13.80 3.96 8.81
C ALA A 115 15.19 3.84 8.15
N LYS A 116 15.48 2.75 7.44
CA LYS A 116 16.73 2.60 6.67
C LYS A 116 16.83 3.64 5.54
N PHE A 117 15.75 3.85 4.81
CA PHE A 117 15.69 4.79 3.69
C PHE A 117 15.79 6.25 4.12
N ALA A 118 15.32 6.60 5.31
CA ALA A 118 15.48 7.94 5.87
C ALA A 118 16.95 8.37 6.06
N LEU A 119 17.89 7.41 6.10
CA LEU A 119 19.33 7.65 6.24
C LEU A 119 20.08 7.76 4.91
N LEU A 120 19.43 7.44 3.78
CA LEU A 120 20.04 7.41 2.46
C LEU A 120 19.50 8.57 1.61
N GLU A 121 20.40 9.34 0.99
CA GLU A 121 20.03 10.55 0.24
C GLU A 121 19.22 10.29 -1.05
N ASN A 122 19.37 9.11 -1.67
CA ASN A 122 18.69 8.72 -2.91
C ASN A 122 17.58 7.67 -2.69
N SER A 123 16.96 7.67 -1.52
CA SER A 123 15.83 6.79 -1.25
C SER A 123 14.53 7.33 -1.83
N PRO A 124 13.59 6.44 -2.21
CA PRO A 124 12.23 6.86 -2.51
C PRO A 124 11.55 7.43 -1.27
N HIS A 125 10.56 8.30 -1.50
CA HIS A 125 9.67 8.74 -0.43
C HIS A 125 8.79 7.57 0.01
N MET A 126 8.53 7.45 1.31
CA MET A 126 7.81 6.30 1.87
C MET A 126 6.43 6.72 2.35
N ALA A 127 5.41 5.98 1.94
CA ALA A 127 4.04 6.20 2.33
C ALA A 127 3.35 4.92 2.82
N TYR A 128 2.31 5.08 3.62
CA TYR A 128 1.54 4.01 4.21
C TYR A 128 0.03 4.28 4.07
N LEU A 129 -0.70 3.30 3.55
CA LEU A 129 -2.16 3.32 3.43
C LEU A 129 -2.76 2.11 4.14
N ASN A 130 -3.53 2.35 5.20
CA ASN A 130 -4.23 1.29 5.92
C ASN A 130 -5.69 1.22 5.51
N CYS A 131 -6.09 0.16 4.82
CA CYS A 131 -7.46 -0.06 4.35
C CYS A 131 -8.48 -0.33 5.47
N ASP A 132 -8.07 -0.71 6.68
CA ASP A 132 -8.99 -0.76 7.83
C ASP A 132 -9.44 0.65 8.25
N ASN A 133 -8.52 1.61 8.18
CA ASN A 133 -8.75 2.99 8.59
C ASN A 133 -9.25 3.87 7.43
N GLN A 134 -8.83 3.54 6.20
CA GLN A 134 -9.13 4.28 4.97
C GLN A 134 -9.82 3.37 3.93
N PRO A 135 -10.95 2.72 4.30
CA PRO A 135 -11.59 1.74 3.42
C PRO A 135 -12.11 2.38 2.13
N ILE A 136 -12.53 3.64 2.19
CA ILE A 136 -13.03 4.36 1.01
C ILE A 136 -11.92 4.57 -0.01
N LEU A 137 -10.74 5.01 0.43
CA LEU A 137 -9.59 5.23 -0.45
C LEU A 137 -9.13 3.93 -1.10
N CYS A 138 -9.02 2.84 -0.32
CA CYS A 138 -8.64 1.55 -0.88
C CYS A 138 -9.65 1.01 -1.90
N ASN A 139 -10.96 1.16 -1.63
CA ASN A 139 -11.98 0.76 -2.59
C ASN A 139 -12.00 1.66 -3.84
N ALA A 140 -11.77 2.97 -3.69
CA ALA A 140 -11.71 3.91 -4.80
C ALA A 140 -10.58 3.58 -5.79
N TRP A 141 -9.46 3.05 -5.28
CA TRP A 141 -8.33 2.58 -6.09
C TRP A 141 -8.41 1.10 -6.48
N SER A 142 -9.49 0.41 -6.08
CA SER A 142 -9.65 -1.03 -6.27
C SER A 142 -8.43 -1.84 -5.83
N THR A 143 -7.86 -1.47 -4.67
CA THR A 143 -6.64 -2.06 -4.14
C THR A 143 -6.91 -2.88 -2.88
N GLY A 144 -5.98 -3.79 -2.58
CA GLY A 144 -6.06 -4.73 -1.47
C GLY A 144 -4.77 -4.76 -0.65
N PRO A 145 -4.85 -5.33 0.57
CA PRO A 145 -3.77 -5.28 1.54
C PRO A 145 -2.54 -6.08 1.11
N ALA A 146 -1.41 -5.76 1.73
CA ALA A 146 -0.08 -6.31 1.50
C ALA A 146 0.36 -6.26 0.02
N SER A 147 0.07 -5.11 -0.59
CA SER A 147 0.62 -4.73 -1.88
C SER A 147 1.57 -3.55 -1.70
N LEU A 148 2.71 -3.63 -2.37
CA LEU A 148 3.65 -2.54 -2.54
C LEU A 148 3.31 -1.84 -3.85
N TYR A 149 3.11 -0.54 -3.78
CA TYR A 149 2.89 0.33 -4.93
C TYR A 149 4.11 1.24 -5.05
N ILE A 150 4.72 1.31 -6.24
CA ILE A 150 5.77 2.27 -6.57
C ILE A 150 5.17 3.28 -7.53
N PHE A 151 5.12 4.54 -7.14
CA PHE A 151 4.64 5.63 -7.98
C PHE A 151 5.84 6.40 -8.51
N ASP A 152 5.84 6.67 -9.81
CA ASP A 152 6.78 7.57 -10.45
C ASP A 152 6.01 8.84 -10.84
N LEU A 153 6.15 9.90 -10.03
CA LEU A 153 5.38 11.13 -10.17
C LEU A 153 6.17 12.22 -10.89
N LEU A 154 5.59 12.72 -11.97
CA LEU A 154 6.01 13.95 -12.65
C LEU A 154 4.97 15.06 -12.42
N PRO A 155 5.36 16.34 -12.58
CA PRO A 155 4.39 17.43 -12.52
C PRO A 155 3.33 17.25 -13.61
N LYS A 156 2.09 17.63 -13.28
CA LYS A 156 1.00 17.63 -14.27
C LYS A 156 1.39 18.50 -15.48
N PRO A 157 1.07 18.09 -16.72
CA PRO A 157 0.08 17.07 -17.11
C PRO A 157 0.66 15.69 -17.43
N ALA A 158 1.90 15.38 -17.02
CA ALA A 158 2.49 14.07 -17.30
C ALA A 158 1.66 12.94 -16.63
N PRO A 159 1.49 11.78 -17.31
CA PRO A 159 0.84 10.61 -16.71
C PRO A 159 1.67 10.09 -15.54
N VAL A 160 0.99 9.54 -14.53
CA VAL A 160 1.65 8.94 -13.37
C VAL A 160 1.77 7.44 -13.59
N GLU A 161 2.99 6.91 -13.55
CA GLU A 161 3.20 5.46 -13.63
C GLU A 161 3.13 4.86 -12.23
N ILE A 162 2.36 3.77 -12.08
CA ILE A 162 2.23 3.06 -10.82
C ILE A 162 2.51 1.59 -11.07
N TYR A 163 3.48 1.05 -10.36
CA TYR A 163 3.86 -0.35 -10.41
C TYR A 163 3.39 -1.02 -9.12
N LYS A 164 2.65 -2.13 -9.21
CA LYS A 164 2.23 -2.90 -8.03
C LYS A 164 2.87 -4.28 -7.97
N LYS A 165 3.25 -4.69 -6.76
CA LYS A 165 3.69 -6.05 -6.44
C LYS A 165 3.00 -6.54 -5.17
N ARG A 166 2.52 -7.78 -5.18
CA ARG A 166 1.99 -8.42 -3.97
C ARG A 166 3.16 -8.88 -3.11
N LEU A 167 3.18 -8.46 -1.86
CA LEU A 167 4.20 -8.90 -0.91
C LEU A 167 3.77 -10.20 -0.23
N ASN A 168 4.75 -11.03 0.14
CA ASN A 168 4.49 -12.22 0.93
C ASN A 168 4.28 -11.82 2.39
N LEU A 169 3.10 -12.11 2.93
CA LEU A 169 2.68 -11.71 4.27
C LEU A 169 3.56 -12.26 5.40
N THR A 170 4.28 -13.36 5.19
CA THR A 170 5.00 -14.07 6.25
C THR A 170 6.52 -14.04 6.09
N THR A 171 7.02 -13.80 4.88
CA THR A 171 8.45 -13.93 4.58
C THR A 171 9.11 -12.64 4.12
N THR A 172 8.34 -11.60 3.80
CA THR A 172 8.93 -10.32 3.35
C THR A 172 9.65 -9.67 4.52
N THR A 173 10.95 -9.41 4.35
CA THR A 173 11.79 -8.71 5.32
C THR A 173 12.17 -7.32 4.83
N SER A 174 12.71 -6.50 5.73
CA SER A 174 13.24 -5.18 5.34
C SER A 174 14.42 -5.30 4.36
N ASP A 175 15.28 -6.31 4.51
CA ASP A 175 16.43 -6.49 3.62
C ASP A 175 16.01 -6.88 2.19
N ASP A 176 14.91 -7.63 2.05
CA ASP A 176 14.31 -7.91 0.74
C ASP A 176 13.87 -6.62 0.03
N LEU A 177 13.25 -5.70 0.77
CA LEU A 177 12.77 -4.42 0.24
C LEU A 177 13.92 -3.47 -0.10
N VAL A 178 14.96 -3.41 0.72
CA VAL A 178 16.18 -2.64 0.42
C VAL A 178 16.88 -3.19 -0.82
N THR A 179 16.99 -4.52 -0.93
CA THR A 179 17.58 -5.17 -2.10
C THR A 179 16.76 -4.92 -3.36
N LEU A 180 15.43 -4.91 -3.24
CA LEU A 180 14.51 -4.61 -4.33
C LEU A 180 14.66 -3.16 -4.83
N GLN A 181 14.89 -2.21 -3.93
CA GLN A 181 15.15 -0.82 -4.31
C GLN A 181 16.52 -0.69 -4.99
N ALA A 182 17.55 -1.31 -4.42
CA ALA A 182 18.91 -1.23 -4.93
C ALA A 182 19.06 -1.88 -6.31
N SER A 183 18.28 -2.91 -6.63
CA SER A 183 18.28 -3.52 -7.96
C SER A 183 17.61 -2.64 -9.02
N GLY A 184 16.68 -1.77 -8.62
CA GLY A 184 15.83 -0.99 -9.52
C GLY A 184 14.96 -1.84 -10.45
N ASP A 185 14.86 -3.15 -10.20
CA ASP A 185 14.20 -4.08 -11.10
C ASP A 185 12.69 -4.08 -10.88
N LYS A 186 11.96 -3.54 -11.86
CA LYS A 186 10.50 -3.51 -11.90
C LYS A 186 9.89 -4.67 -12.72
N SER A 187 10.67 -5.66 -13.16
CA SER A 187 10.21 -6.75 -14.04
C SER A 187 9.10 -7.62 -13.44
N ASP A 188 9.15 -7.86 -12.13
CA ASP A 188 8.12 -8.61 -11.38
C ASP A 188 6.87 -7.77 -11.05
N PHE A 189 6.88 -6.48 -11.35
CA PHE A 189 5.77 -5.58 -11.04
C PHE A 189 4.77 -5.56 -12.19
N ILE A 190 3.52 -5.33 -11.82
CA ILE A 190 2.44 -5.11 -12.77
C ILE A 190 2.19 -3.62 -12.83
N LEU A 191 2.29 -3.03 -14.02
CA LEU A 191 1.85 -1.66 -14.26
C LEU A 191 0.35 -1.59 -13.97
N VAL A 192 -0.03 -0.68 -13.08
CA VAL A 192 -1.43 -0.40 -12.77
C VAL A 192 -1.97 0.47 -13.88
N ASP A 193 -2.75 -0.14 -14.75
CA ASP A 193 -3.56 0.56 -15.74
C ASP A 193 -5.03 0.12 -15.56
N GLY A 194 -5.95 1.02 -15.89
CA GLY A 194 -7.37 0.74 -15.95
C GLY A 194 -8.26 1.80 -15.32
N TRP A 195 -9.54 1.44 -15.22
CA TRP A 195 -10.61 2.37 -14.86
C TRP A 195 -10.44 3.03 -13.49
N PHE A 196 -9.87 2.31 -12.52
CA PHE A 196 -9.64 2.76 -11.14
C PHE A 196 -8.20 3.22 -10.87
N HIS A 197 -7.42 3.51 -11.93
CA HIS A 197 -6.13 4.14 -11.75
C HIS A 197 -6.29 5.48 -10.98
N PRO A 198 -5.53 5.72 -9.88
CA PRO A 198 -5.77 6.83 -8.95
C PRO A 198 -5.72 8.24 -9.57
N PHE A 199 -4.91 8.43 -10.61
CA PHE A 199 -4.71 9.73 -11.25
C PHE A 199 -5.39 9.79 -12.61
N ASP A 200 -4.98 8.90 -13.50
CA ASP A 200 -5.35 8.92 -14.93
C ASP A 200 -6.48 7.95 -15.29
N GLY A 201 -7.04 7.25 -14.29
CA GLY A 201 -8.14 6.31 -14.51
C GLY A 201 -9.43 7.05 -14.80
N LYS A 202 -10.30 6.44 -15.63
CA LYS A 202 -11.56 7.10 -16.01
C LYS A 202 -12.45 7.45 -14.82
N ALA A 203 -12.44 6.62 -13.76
CA ALA A 203 -13.16 6.92 -12.53
C ALA A 203 -12.60 8.14 -11.79
N ALA A 204 -11.28 8.37 -11.84
CA ALA A 204 -10.65 9.53 -11.23
C ALA A 204 -10.99 10.81 -12.02
N GLU A 205 -10.89 10.77 -13.35
CA GLU A 205 -11.26 11.89 -14.23
C GLU A 205 -12.70 12.35 -14.04
N THR A 206 -13.64 11.41 -13.92
CA THR A 206 -15.07 11.73 -13.79
C THR A 206 -15.50 11.95 -12.33
N GLY A 207 -14.58 11.86 -11.36
CA GLY A 207 -14.91 11.95 -9.93
C GLY A 207 -15.77 10.79 -9.40
N LEU A 208 -15.85 9.67 -10.13
CA LEU A 208 -16.64 8.49 -9.74
C LEU A 208 -15.88 7.53 -8.82
N ALA A 209 -14.56 7.66 -8.71
CA ALA A 209 -13.73 6.77 -7.88
C ALA A 209 -14.15 6.79 -6.40
N VAL A 210 -14.32 7.98 -5.81
CA VAL A 210 -14.71 8.12 -4.40
C VAL A 210 -16.16 7.63 -4.15
N PRO A 211 -17.17 8.03 -4.94
CA PRO A 211 -18.52 7.44 -4.84
C PRO A 211 -18.51 5.91 -4.96
N PHE A 212 -17.75 5.35 -5.89
CA PHE A 212 -17.58 3.90 -6.01
C PHE A 212 -16.96 3.30 -4.74
N GLY A 213 -15.96 3.96 -4.16
CA GLY A 213 -15.36 3.57 -2.89
C GLY A 213 -16.38 3.42 -1.76
N TYR A 214 -17.29 4.38 -1.61
CA TYR A 214 -18.40 4.31 -0.64
C TYR A 214 -19.37 3.17 -0.92
N VAL A 215 -19.72 2.95 -2.19
CA VAL A 215 -20.60 1.85 -2.58
C VAL A 215 -19.98 0.50 -2.22
N MET A 216 -18.71 0.27 -2.60
CA MET A 216 -18.02 -1.00 -2.33
C MET A 216 -17.81 -1.22 -0.83
N TRP A 217 -17.46 -0.18 -0.09
CA TRP A 217 -17.39 -0.26 1.37
C TRP A 217 -18.74 -0.67 1.99
N ALA A 218 -19.84 -0.04 1.56
CA ALA A 218 -21.17 -0.37 2.05
C ALA A 218 -21.58 -1.82 1.72
N PHE A 219 -21.23 -2.33 0.52
CA PHE A 219 -21.41 -3.74 0.18
C PHE A 219 -20.58 -4.67 1.07
N GLY A 220 -19.36 -4.27 1.42
CA GLY A 220 -18.49 -5.02 2.33
C GLY A 220 -19.02 -5.11 3.77
N LEU A 221 -19.91 -4.19 4.19
CA LEU A 221 -20.58 -4.27 5.48
C LEU A 221 -21.66 -5.35 5.54
N ILE A 222 -22.14 -5.83 4.38
CA ILE A 222 -23.22 -6.81 4.30
C ILE A 222 -22.64 -8.20 4.64
N PRO A 223 -23.03 -8.80 5.78
CA PRO A 223 -22.50 -10.10 6.16
C PRO A 223 -22.99 -11.20 5.20
N ASN A 224 -22.19 -12.26 5.03
CA ASN A 224 -22.55 -13.37 4.15
C ASN A 224 -23.88 -14.04 4.55
N TRP A 225 -24.20 -14.09 5.84
CA TRP A 225 -25.49 -14.62 6.32
C TRP A 225 -26.68 -13.78 5.85
N LEU A 226 -26.52 -12.47 5.70
CA LEU A 226 -27.59 -11.58 5.28
C LEU A 226 -27.91 -11.77 3.79
N PHE A 227 -26.90 -11.99 2.96
CA PHE A 227 -27.10 -12.39 1.55
C PHE A 227 -27.84 -13.73 1.46
N MET A 228 -27.48 -14.73 2.27
CA MET A 228 -28.17 -16.02 2.31
C MET A 228 -29.64 -15.86 2.71
N LEU A 229 -29.95 -14.97 3.66
CA LEU A 229 -31.34 -14.65 4.02
C LEU A 229 -32.08 -13.95 2.88
N LEU A 230 -31.49 -12.96 2.22
CA LEU A 230 -32.11 -12.26 1.10
C LEU A 230 -32.47 -13.21 -0.04
N VAL A 231 -31.56 -14.12 -0.41
CA VAL A 231 -31.82 -15.16 -1.42
C VAL A 231 -32.88 -16.15 -0.94
N SER A 232 -32.86 -16.53 0.34
CA SER A 232 -33.85 -17.44 0.93
C SER A 232 -35.26 -16.84 0.92
N PHE A 233 -35.42 -15.58 1.30
CA PHE A 233 -36.71 -14.90 1.26
C PHE A 233 -37.15 -14.64 -0.19
N GLY A 234 -36.26 -14.17 -1.07
CA GLY A 234 -36.57 -13.94 -2.48
C GLY A 234 -37.01 -15.21 -3.22
N SER A 235 -36.32 -16.34 -2.99
CA SER A 235 -36.71 -17.63 -3.57
C SER A 235 -38.05 -18.12 -3.02
N ARG A 236 -38.29 -18.01 -1.70
CA ARG A 236 -39.58 -18.33 -1.09
C ARG A 236 -40.71 -17.45 -1.63
N THR A 237 -40.48 -16.16 -1.86
CA THR A 237 -41.48 -15.27 -2.47
C THR A 237 -41.80 -15.64 -3.92
N MET A 238 -40.79 -16.03 -4.72
CA MET A 238 -41.02 -16.55 -6.08
C MET A 238 -41.73 -17.90 -6.08
N MET A 239 -41.37 -18.82 -5.19
CA MET A 239 -42.03 -20.12 -5.05
C MET A 239 -43.48 -19.98 -4.59
N ASN A 240 -43.77 -19.08 -3.62
CA ASN A 240 -45.14 -18.76 -3.21
C ASN A 240 -45.97 -18.17 -4.36
N ARG A 241 -45.36 -17.37 -5.24
CA ARG A 241 -46.04 -16.84 -6.44
C ARG A 241 -46.31 -17.91 -7.51
N ARG A 242 -45.47 -18.95 -7.60
CA ARG A 242 -45.68 -20.10 -8.49
C ARG A 242 -46.67 -21.14 -7.93
N MET A 243 -46.86 -21.15 -6.61
CA MET A 243 -47.88 -21.96 -5.92
C MET A 243 -49.15 -21.16 -5.60
N ALA A 244 -49.39 -20.01 -6.25
CA ALA A 244 -50.73 -19.40 -6.25
C ALA A 244 -51.71 -20.45 -6.79
N PRO A 245 -52.83 -20.70 -6.10
CA PRO A 245 -53.49 -21.98 -6.17
C PRO A 245 -54.16 -22.16 -7.54
N ASP A 246 -54.06 -23.37 -8.08
CA ASP A 246 -55.06 -23.92 -8.99
C ASP A 246 -56.42 -23.95 -8.26
N VAL A 247 -57.06 -22.79 -8.11
CA VAL A 247 -58.50 -22.68 -7.89
C VAL A 247 -59.11 -22.14 -9.18
N ALA A 248 -59.10 -22.98 -10.21
CA ALA A 248 -60.00 -22.84 -11.34
C ALA A 248 -60.29 -24.22 -11.97
N GLY A 249 -61.09 -25.02 -11.25
CA GLY A 249 -62.07 -25.90 -11.88
C GLY A 249 -61.58 -27.24 -12.44
N ARG A 250 -61.70 -28.29 -11.63
CA ARG A 250 -62.13 -29.60 -12.16
C ARG A 250 -62.96 -30.39 -11.12
N PRO A 251 -64.29 -30.44 -11.27
CA PRO A 251 -65.11 -31.46 -10.63
C PRO A 251 -65.30 -32.63 -11.60
N GLN A 252 -64.87 -33.85 -11.24
CA GLN A 252 -65.35 -35.16 -11.72
C GLN A 252 -64.30 -36.22 -11.36
N GLY A 253 -64.64 -37.39 -10.84
CA GLY A 253 -65.94 -38.01 -10.59
C GLY A 253 -65.70 -39.30 -9.80
N GLY A 254 -66.67 -39.68 -8.98
CA GLY A 254 -66.62 -40.93 -8.23
C GLY A 254 -66.75 -42.17 -9.13
N ALA A 255 -66.16 -43.27 -8.67
CA ALA A 255 -66.48 -44.65 -9.05
C ALA A 255 -66.04 -45.54 -7.86
N ALA A 256 -66.96 -45.95 -6.97
CA ALA A 256 -67.82 -47.15 -6.98
C ALA A 256 -67.17 -48.36 -6.24
N PRO A 257 -67.90 -49.07 -5.36
CA PRO A 257 -67.32 -50.01 -4.40
C PRO A 257 -67.01 -51.38 -5.01
N GLN A 258 -66.01 -52.06 -4.42
CA GLN A 258 -65.60 -53.42 -4.76
C GLN A 258 -66.59 -54.47 -4.24
N ARG A 259 -66.72 -55.55 -5.00
CA ARG A 259 -67.62 -56.70 -4.79
C ARG A 259 -67.26 -57.54 -3.57
#